data_AF-F1YQU0-F1
#
_entry.id   AF-F1YQU0-F1
#
_cell.length_a   1.000
_cell.length_b   1.000
_cell.length_c   1.000
_cell.angle_alpha   90.00
_cell.angle_beta   90.00
_cell.angle_gamma   90.00
#
_symmetry.space_group_name_H-M   'P 1'
#
loop_
_entity.id
_entity.type
_entity.pdbx_description
1 polymer ?
#
loop_
_entity_poly.entity_id
_entity_poly.type
_entity_poly.pdbx_seq_one_letter_code
_entity_poly.pdbx_strand_id
1 'polypeptide(L)' 'MRTFIKKVETAVEAGDHGAAREALRLAQPEIQRAATKGVIHHNTVARKISRLSARVKALAPA' A
#
# COMPACT_ATOMS: atom_id res chain seq x y z
N MET A 1 9.34 -3.70 -3.98
CA MET A 1 7.87 -3.82 -3.98
C MET A 1 7.33 -4.71 -2.86
N ARG A 2 7.65 -6.01 -2.79
CA ARG A 2 7.07 -6.93 -1.77
C ARG A 2 7.34 -6.49 -0.32
N THR A 3 8.52 -5.94 -0.05
CA THR A 3 8.91 -5.40 1.26
C THR A 3 8.07 -4.19 1.68
N PHE A 4 7.80 -3.25 0.78
CA PHE A 4 6.95 -2.09 1.06
C PHE A 4 5.50 -2.48 1.31
N ILE A 5 4.97 -3.44 0.55
CA ILE A 5 3.62 -3.98 0.79
C ILE A 5 3.54 -4.61 2.17
N LYS A 6 4.53 -5.43 2.54
CA LYS A 6 4.57 -6.07 3.86
C LYS A 6 4.65 -5.05 5.00
N LYS A 7 5.41 -3.95 4.84
CA LYS A 7 5.45 -2.86 5.83
C LYS A 7 4.08 -2.22 6.05
N VAL A 8 3.32 -1.98 4.97
CA VAL A 8 1.95 -1.43 5.08
C VAL A 8 1.03 -2.45 5.76
N GLU A 9 1.11 -3.73 5.39
CA GLU A 9 0.30 -4.79 6.00
C GLU A 9 0.58 -4.93 7.50
N THR A 10 1.85 -4.90 7.92
CA THR A 10 2.22 -4.93 9.34
C THR A 10 1.75 -3.70 10.09
N ALA A 11 1.81 -2.50 9.49
CA ALA A 11 1.28 -1.28 10.11
C ALA A 11 -0.25 -1.32 10.25
N VAL A 12 -0.94 -1.91 9.27
CA VAL A 12 -2.39 -2.14 9.30
C VAL A 12 -2.76 -3.17 10.38
N GLU A 13 -2.02 -4.26 10.51
CA GLU A 13 -2.21 -5.27 11.56
C GLU A 13 -1.93 -4.71 12.96
N ALA A 14 -0.97 -3.79 13.09
CA ALA A 14 -0.64 -3.13 14.35
C ALA A 14 -1.69 -2.10 14.83
N GLY A 15 -2.67 -1.75 14.00
CA GLY A 15 -3.73 -0.82 14.39
C GLY A 15 -3.36 0.67 14.32
N ASP A 16 -2.14 1.01 13.89
CA ASP A 16 -1.66 2.40 13.86
C ASP A 16 -1.99 3.06 12.52
N HIS A 17 -3.07 3.86 12.51
CA HIS A 17 -3.51 4.60 11.33
C HIS A 17 -2.48 5.63 10.84
N GLY A 18 -1.72 6.27 11.74
CA GLY A 18 -0.71 7.26 11.38
C GLY A 18 0.45 6.60 10.64
N ALA A 19 1.02 5.55 11.23
CA ALA A 19 2.09 4.78 10.62
C ALA A 19 1.65 4.10 9.31
N ALA A 20 0.41 3.59 9.26
CA ALA A 20 -0.12 2.96 8.04
C ALA A 20 -0.27 3.96 6.88
N ARG A 21 -0.66 5.21 7.16
CA ARG A 21 -0.78 6.27 6.15
C ARG A 21 0.58 6.72 5.62
N GLU A 22 1.58 6.87 6.48
CA GLU A 22 2.94 7.19 6.06
C GLU A 22 3.58 6.05 5.27
N ALA A 23 3.42 4.82 5.74
CA ALA A 23 3.90 3.63 5.03
C ALA A 23 3.26 3.52 3.64
N LEU A 24 1.96 3.80 3.51
CA LEU A 24 1.26 3.81 2.23
C LEU A 24 1.83 4.87 1.28
N ARG A 25 2.08 6.09 1.79
CA ARG A 25 2.66 7.19 1.00
C ARG A 25 4.04 6.84 0.45
N LEU A 26 4.87 6.17 1.24
CA LEU A 26 6.19 5.70 0.81
C LEU A 26 6.10 4.50 -0.14
N ALA A 27 5.11 3.63 0.04
CA ALA A 27 4.92 2.45 -0.80
C ALA A 27 4.37 2.78 -2.19
N GLN A 28 3.54 3.81 -2.32
CA GLN A 28 2.87 4.19 -3.56
C GLN A 28 3.81 4.41 -4.77
N PRO A 29 4.87 5.26 -4.68
CA PRO A 29 5.77 5.49 -5.81
C PRO A 29 6.57 4.24 -6.19
N GLU A 30 6.95 3.41 -5.22
CA GLU A 30 7.70 2.17 -5.49
C GLU A 30 6.83 1.09 -6.14
N ILE A 31 5.55 1.03 -5.78
CA ILE A 31 4.58 0.11 -6.39
C ILE A 31 4.25 0.56 -7.83
N GLN A 32 4.10 1.86 -8.08
CA GLN A 32 3.90 2.40 -9.42
C GLN A 32 5.14 2.22 -10.32
N ARG A 33 6.35 2.40 -9.78
CA ARG A 33 7.60 2.17 -10.53
C ARG A 33 7.74 0.72 -10.99
N ALA A 34 7.18 -0.24 -10.24
CA ALA A 34 7.12 -1.64 -10.67
C ALA A 34 6.21 -1.86 -11.90
N ALA A 35 5.18 -1.01 -12.08
CA ALA A 35 4.36 -0.99 -13.29
C ALA A 35 5.16 -0.45 -14.49
N THR A 36 5.86 0.67 -14.29
CA THR A 36 6.67 1.30 -15.34
C THR A 36 7.80 0.39 -15.83
N LYS A 37 8.39 -0.38 -14.93
CA LYS A 37 9.44 -1.37 -15.25
C LYS A 37 8.90 -2.66 -15.87
N GLY A 38 7.59 -2.81 -16.05
CA GLY A 38 6.97 -4.00 -16.63
C GLY A 38 7.00 -5.26 -15.74
N VAL A 39 7.39 -5.12 -14.47
CA VAL A 39 7.47 -6.26 -13.52
C VAL A 39 6.09 -6.81 -13.18
N ILE A 40 5.07 -5.95 -13.22
CA ILE A 40 3.67 -6.31 -13.01
C ILE A 40 2.78 -5.42 -13.85
N HIS A 41 1.66 -5.99 -14.32
CA HIS A 41 0.66 -5.28 -15.10
C HIS A 41 0.08 -4.08 -14.32
N HIS A 42 -0.16 -2.97 -15.03
CA HIS A 42 -0.69 -1.73 -14.45
C HIS A 42 -1.99 -1.96 -13.65
N ASN A 43 -2.90 -2.80 -14.14
CA ASN A 43 -4.13 -3.16 -13.42
C ASN A 43 -3.87 -3.94 -12.11
N THR A 44 -2.80 -4.72 -12.03
CA THR A 44 -2.43 -5.44 -10.81
C THR A 44 -1.85 -4.48 -9.77
N VAL A 45 -1.07 -3.50 -10.21
CA VAL A 45 -0.58 -2.40 -9.38
C VAL A 45 -1.75 -1.56 -8.85
N ALA A 46 -2.66 -1.14 -9.73
CA ALA A 46 -3.84 -0.36 -9.35
C ALA A 46 -4.72 -1.10 -8.33
N ARG A 47 -5.01 -2.39 -8.57
CA ARG A 47 -5.77 -3.22 -7.62
C ARG A 47 -5.08 -3.33 -6.26
N LYS A 48 -3.75 -3.48 -6.22
CA LYS A 48 -3.01 -3.55 -4.95
C LYS A 48 -3.06 -2.23 -4.18
N ILE A 49 -2.86 -1.10 -4.85
CA ILE A 49 -2.94 0.23 -4.22
C ILE A 49 -4.35 0.45 -3.65
N SER A 50 -5.39 0.20 -4.45
CA SER A 50 -6.79 0.35 -4.02
C SER A 50 -7.11 -0.49 -2.78
N ARG A 51 -6.71 -1.77 -2.76
CA ARG A 51 -6.93 -2.66 -1.60
C ARG A 51 -6.19 -2.19 -0.35
N LEU A 52 -4.95 -1.73 -0.47
CA LEU A 52 -4.18 -1.21 0.67
C LEU A 52 -4.80 0.08 1.20
N SER A 53 -5.18 1.01 0.33
CA SER A 53 -5.86 2.25 0.74
C SER A 53 -7.18 1.98 1.45
N ALA A 54 -7.96 1.00 0.98
CA ALA A 54 -9.21 0.61 1.63
C ALA A 54 -8.97 0.06 3.05
N ARG A 55 -7.94 -0.77 3.24
CA ARG A 55 -7.56 -1.31 4.55
C ARG A 55 -7.10 -0.21 5.51
N VAL A 56 -6.27 0.72 5.04
CA VAL A 56 -5.83 1.87 5.86
C VAL A 56 -7.02 2.76 6.22
N LYS A 57 -7.95 2.99 5.30
CA LYS A 57 -9.17 3.76 5.59
C LYS A 57 -10.08 3.06 6.60
N ALA A 58 -10.20 1.74 6.53
CA ALA A 58 -11.00 0.96 7.48
C ALA A 58 -10.47 1.01 8.93
N LEU A 59 -9.19 1.36 9.12
CA LEU A 59 -8.61 1.62 10.44
C LEU A 59 -8.98 2.99 11.01
N ALA A 60 -9.37 3.95 10.18
CA ALA A 60 -9.88 5.23 10.65
C ALA A 60 -11.34 5.06 11.08
N PRO A 61 -11.71 5.33 12.35
CA PRO A 61 -13.11 5.47 12.71
C PRO A 61 -13.71 6.65 11.93
N ALA A 62 -14.95 6.47 11.48
CA ALA A 62 -15.69 7.40 10.63
C ALA A 62 -15.83 8.81 11.25
#